data_AF-A0A417J2G3-F1
#
_entry.id   AF-A0A417J2G3-F1
#
_cell.length_a   1.000
_cell.length_b   1.000
_cell.length_c   1.000
_cell.angle_alpha   90.00
_cell.angle_beta   90.00
_cell.angle_gamma   90.00
#
_symmetry.space_group_name_H-M   'P 1'
#
loop_
_entity.id
_entity.type
_entity.pdbx_description
1 polymer ?
#
loop_
_entity_poly.entity_id
_entity_poly.type
_entity_poly.pdbx_seq_one_letter_code
_entity_poly.pdbx_strand_id
1 'polypeptide(L)'
;MKKTLNWLDENLEEFLLVVMLAAMTLIMGIQIFSRYALGQSLSWSEEVTRFLFIWSGFLSVSYCSKKCLSIKIEQFVAAFPRRGKALFKVINHTFELIFFLYMIPFAYSYMMSAVNSGQLSPACGIPMYYIQAAPFVSFLLVTFRILQRWIIEFKIARGEDVYDPAHPERNTPESFIHANADIPETESNEIESLIEANTPSGKEEH
;
A
#
# COMPACT_ATOMS: atom_id res chain seq x y z
N MET A 1 -14.96 2.17 19.65
CA MET A 1 -14.01 3.23 19.25
C MET A 1 -12.65 2.72 18.78
N LYS A 2 -11.96 1.78 19.46
CA LYS A 2 -10.68 1.24 18.93
C LYS A 2 -10.80 0.57 17.56
N LYS A 3 -11.90 -0.17 17.31
CA LYS A 3 -12.16 -0.86 16.04
C LYS A 3 -12.39 0.10 14.85
N THR A 4 -13.05 1.24 15.10
CA THR A 4 -13.32 2.26 14.07
C THR A 4 -12.09 3.09 13.74
N LEU A 5 -11.22 3.35 14.72
CA LEU A 5 -9.94 4.04 14.50
C LEU A 5 -8.96 3.16 13.71
N ASN A 6 -8.83 1.87 14.06
CA ASN A 6 -7.97 0.95 13.31
C ASN A 6 -8.48 0.74 11.88
N TRP A 7 -9.81 0.66 11.67
CA TRP A 7 -10.39 0.56 10.34
C TRP A 7 -10.14 1.81 9.49
N LEU A 8 -10.18 2.99 10.12
CA LEU A 8 -9.90 4.25 9.44
C LEU A 8 -8.41 4.35 9.08
N ASP A 9 -7.50 4.01 9.98
CA ASP A 9 -6.06 3.96 9.67
C ASP A 9 -5.74 2.97 8.54
N GLU A 10 -6.45 1.84 8.50
CA GLU A 10 -6.33 0.89 7.41
C GLU A 10 -6.85 1.48 6.10
N ASN A 11 -8.05 2.09 6.07
CA ASN A 11 -8.73 2.48 4.82
C ASN A 11 -8.69 3.98 4.52
N LEU A 12 -7.85 4.76 5.22
CA LEU A 12 -7.77 6.20 5.08
C LEU A 12 -7.47 6.61 3.64
N GLU A 13 -6.51 5.95 3.00
CA GLU A 13 -6.12 6.22 1.62
C GLU A 13 -7.27 5.99 0.64
N GLU A 14 -8.01 4.88 0.79
CA GLU A 14 -9.16 4.56 -0.05
C GLU A 14 -10.29 5.58 0.13
N PHE A 15 -10.59 5.93 1.39
CA PHE A 15 -11.59 6.93 1.72
C PHE A 15 -11.24 8.31 1.14
N LEU A 16 -9.98 8.76 1.30
CA LEU A 16 -9.51 10.04 0.75
C LEU A 16 -9.62 10.07 -0.78
N LEU A 17 -9.26 8.98 -1.46
CA LEU A 17 -9.35 8.89 -2.91
C LEU A 17 -10.81 8.98 -3.40
N VAL A 18 -11.73 8.28 -2.74
CA VAL A 18 -13.17 8.34 -3.08
C VAL A 18 -13.73 9.74 -2.84
N VAL A 19 -13.39 10.37 -1.72
CA VAL A 19 -13.83 11.74 -1.40
C VAL A 19 -13.30 12.74 -2.43
N MET A 20 -12.01 12.64 -2.81
CA MET A 20 -11.42 13.51 -3.83
C MET A 20 -12.08 13.32 -5.19
N LEU A 21 -12.34 12.08 -5.61
CA LEU A 21 -13.02 11.79 -6.87
C LEU A 21 -14.43 12.37 -6.88
N ALA A 22 -15.21 12.14 -5.81
CA ALA A 22 -16.55 12.69 -5.68
C ALA A 22 -16.55 14.23 -5.71
N ALA A 23 -15.61 14.86 -5.00
CA ALA A 23 -15.45 16.32 -5.00
C ALA A 23 -15.13 16.85 -6.41
N MET A 24 -14.23 16.21 -7.15
CA MET A 24 -13.92 16.58 -8.53
C MET A 24 -15.16 16.47 -9.43
N THR A 25 -15.92 15.37 -9.33
CA THR A 25 -17.15 15.20 -10.11
C THR A 25 -18.19 16.28 -9.80
N LEU A 26 -18.37 16.63 -8.52
CA LEU A 26 -19.30 17.69 -8.11
C LEU A 26 -18.86 19.06 -8.62
N ILE A 27 -17.57 19.41 -8.49
CA ILE A 27 -17.03 20.70 -8.95
C ILE A 27 -17.20 20.84 -10.46
N MET A 28 -16.87 19.79 -11.22
CA MET A 28 -17.06 19.77 -12.68
C MET A 28 -18.54 19.85 -13.06
N GLY A 29 -19.43 19.19 -12.31
CA GLY A 29 -20.88 19.31 -12.48
C GLY A 29 -21.39 20.74 -12.27
N ILE A 30 -20.94 21.41 -11.19
CA ILE A 30 -21.27 22.81 -10.89
C ILE A 30 -20.72 23.73 -11.98
N GLN A 31 -19.52 23.47 -12.49
CA GLN A 31 -18.92 24.23 -13.58
C GLN A 31 -19.73 24.12 -14.86
N ILE A 32 -20.16 22.91 -15.24
CA ILE A 32 -21.01 22.67 -16.40
C ILE A 32 -22.35 23.39 -16.20
N PHE A 33 -23.00 23.22 -15.05
CA PHE A 33 -24.26 23.90 -14.75
C PHE A 33 -24.12 25.42 -14.85
N SER A 34 -23.10 26.00 -14.24
CA SER A 34 -22.87 27.46 -14.26
C SER A 34 -22.63 27.98 -15.67
N ARG A 35 -21.90 27.21 -16.50
CA ARG A 35 -21.61 27.58 -17.88
C ARG A 35 -22.86 27.56 -18.76
N TYR A 36 -23.72 26.55 -18.62
CA TYR A 36 -24.87 26.37 -19.50
C TYR A 36 -26.16 27.03 -18.98
N ALA A 37 -26.37 27.08 -17.67
CA ALA A 37 -27.57 27.67 -17.06
C ALA A 37 -27.40 29.15 -16.72
N LEU A 38 -26.22 29.56 -16.23
CA LEU A 38 -25.96 30.95 -15.79
C LEU A 38 -25.14 31.75 -16.82
N GLY A 39 -24.58 31.10 -17.84
CA GLY A 39 -23.74 31.74 -18.85
C GLY A 39 -22.40 32.25 -18.33
N GLN A 40 -21.99 31.84 -17.12
CA GLN A 40 -20.75 32.28 -16.47
C GLN A 40 -19.72 31.14 -16.44
N SER A 41 -18.44 31.42 -16.70
CA SER A 41 -17.37 30.43 -16.50
C SER A 41 -16.71 30.63 -15.13
N LEU A 42 -16.62 29.55 -14.35
CA LEU A 42 -15.90 29.51 -13.08
C LEU A 42 -14.45 29.10 -13.37
N SER A 43 -13.53 30.06 -13.52
CA SER A 43 -12.12 29.75 -13.79
C SER A 43 -11.44 29.00 -12.63
N TRP A 44 -11.86 29.27 -11.39
CA TRP A 44 -11.32 28.63 -10.18
C TRP A 44 -11.65 27.14 -10.10
N SER A 45 -12.78 26.69 -10.66
CA SER A 45 -13.21 25.28 -10.55
C SER A 45 -12.28 24.35 -11.32
N GLU A 46 -11.74 24.82 -12.45
CA GLU A 46 -10.77 24.07 -13.24
C GLU A 46 -9.43 23.91 -12.48
N GLU A 47 -8.95 24.97 -11.82
CA GLU A 47 -7.74 24.91 -10.99
C GLU A 47 -7.91 23.97 -9.80
N VAL A 48 -9.01 24.08 -9.05
CA VAL A 48 -9.27 23.22 -7.89
C VAL A 48 -9.38 21.76 -8.30
N THR A 49 -10.05 21.47 -9.41
CA THR A 49 -10.16 20.09 -9.93
C THR A 49 -8.79 19.53 -10.30
N ARG A 50 -7.91 20.33 -10.91
CA ARG A 50 -6.53 19.92 -11.22
C ARG A 50 -5.72 19.66 -9.95
N PHE A 51 -5.91 20.46 -8.90
CA PHE A 51 -5.24 20.27 -7.62
C PHE A 51 -5.68 18.99 -6.92
N LEU A 52 -6.99 18.72 -6.87
CA LEU A 52 -7.53 17.46 -6.36
C LEU A 52 -7.01 16.26 -7.16
N PHE A 53 -6.94 16.38 -8.48
CA PHE A 53 -6.40 15.33 -9.33
C PHE A 53 -4.93 15.02 -9.00
N ILE A 54 -4.08 16.03 -8.87
CA ILE A 54 -2.67 15.86 -8.49
C ILE A 54 -2.55 15.14 -7.15
N TRP A 55 -3.27 15.61 -6.14
CA TRP A 55 -3.28 14.97 -4.82
C TRP A 55 -3.78 13.52 -4.89
N SER A 56 -4.86 13.25 -5.62
CA SER A 56 -5.38 11.89 -5.79
C SER A 56 -4.40 10.97 -6.52
N GLY A 57 -3.67 11.48 -7.53
CA GLY A 57 -2.70 10.70 -8.28
C GLY A 57 -1.55 10.26 -7.38
N PHE A 58 -1.04 11.17 -6.56
CA PHE A 58 0.02 10.87 -5.59
C PHE A 58 -0.46 9.94 -4.47
N LEU A 59 -1.63 10.19 -3.86
CA LEU A 59 -2.21 9.28 -2.86
C LEU A 59 -2.48 7.87 -3.42
N SER A 60 -2.84 7.77 -4.70
CA SER A 60 -3.07 6.49 -5.39
C SER A 60 -1.81 5.63 -5.44
N VAL A 61 -0.61 6.22 -5.49
CA VAL A 61 0.66 5.46 -5.47
C VAL A 61 0.82 4.72 -4.15
N SER A 62 0.53 5.40 -3.03
CA SER A 62 0.57 4.78 -1.69
C SER A 62 -0.47 3.67 -1.55
N TYR A 63 -1.70 3.93 -2.01
CA TYR A 63 -2.77 2.93 -2.00
C TYR A 63 -2.45 1.70 -2.87
N CYS A 64 -1.90 1.91 -4.06
CA CYS A 64 -1.49 0.85 -4.97
C CYS A 64 -0.37 -0.01 -4.35
N SER A 65 0.60 0.65 -3.70
CA SER A 65 1.64 -0.03 -2.93
C SER A 65 0.99 -0.87 -1.82
N LYS A 66 0.04 -0.35 -1.04
CA LYS A 66 -0.71 -1.10 -0.02
C LYS A 66 -1.46 -2.31 -0.57
N LYS A 67 -2.01 -2.24 -1.80
CA LYS A 67 -2.77 -3.32 -2.44
C LYS A 67 -1.91 -4.30 -3.24
N CYS A 68 -0.58 -4.19 -3.23
CA CYS A 68 0.30 -5.16 -3.89
C CYS A 68 0.05 -5.32 -5.40
N LEU A 69 -0.48 -4.31 -6.11
CA LEU A 69 -0.99 -4.50 -7.49
C LEU A 69 0.08 -4.78 -8.57
N SER A 70 1.29 -5.19 -8.21
CA SER A 70 2.33 -5.61 -9.15
C SER A 70 2.08 -7.05 -9.64
N ILE A 71 0.93 -7.24 -10.30
CA ILE A 71 0.38 -8.53 -10.76
C ILE A 71 1.39 -9.33 -11.61
N LYS A 72 2.24 -8.64 -12.39
CA LYS A 72 3.23 -9.29 -13.27
C LYS A 72 4.33 -10.00 -12.50
N ILE A 73 4.81 -9.40 -11.41
CA ILE A 73 5.84 -10.01 -10.56
C ILE A 73 5.22 -11.16 -9.78
N GLU A 74 3.97 -11.02 -9.33
CA GLU A 74 3.28 -12.07 -8.58
C GLU A 74 3.09 -13.37 -9.38
N GLN A 75 2.75 -13.29 -10.67
CA GLN A 75 2.62 -14.47 -11.52
C GLN A 75 3.96 -15.18 -11.76
N PHE A 76 5.02 -14.41 -11.99
CA PHE A 76 6.37 -14.97 -12.18
C PHE A 76 6.90 -15.62 -10.89
N VAL A 77 6.68 -14.95 -9.76
CA VAL A 77 7.11 -15.43 -8.45
C VAL A 77 6.19 -16.55 -7.94
N ALA A 78 4.98 -16.72 -8.47
CA ALA A 78 4.05 -17.78 -8.07
C ALA A 78 4.61 -19.20 -8.32
N ALA A 79 5.56 -19.36 -9.24
CA ALA A 79 6.20 -20.63 -9.58
C ALA A 79 7.24 -21.11 -8.54
N PHE A 80 7.69 -20.24 -7.62
CA PHE A 80 8.72 -20.59 -6.62
C PHE A 80 8.12 -21.10 -5.30
N PRO A 81 8.87 -21.85 -4.47
CA PRO A 81 8.45 -22.19 -3.10
C PRO A 81 8.36 -20.94 -2.22
N ARG A 82 7.61 -21.01 -1.10
CA ARG A 82 7.25 -19.85 -0.24
C ARG A 82 8.45 -18.96 0.15
N ARG A 83 9.58 -19.57 0.52
CA ARG A 83 10.82 -18.86 0.88
C ARG A 83 11.45 -18.13 -0.31
N GLY A 84 11.46 -18.76 -1.49
CA GLY A 84 11.89 -18.13 -2.74
C GLY A 84 11.01 -16.94 -3.10
N LYS A 85 9.68 -17.06 -2.91
CA LYS A 85 8.76 -15.94 -3.13
C LYS A 85 9.04 -14.75 -2.21
N ALA A 86 9.28 -15.02 -0.92
CA ALA A 86 9.60 -13.99 0.06
C ALA A 86 10.92 -13.29 -0.27
N LEU A 87 11.96 -14.02 -0.66
CA LEU A 87 13.25 -13.45 -1.01
C LEU A 87 13.17 -12.50 -2.22
N PHE A 88 12.51 -12.91 -3.31
CA PHE A 88 12.29 -12.05 -4.48
C PHE A 88 11.51 -10.78 -4.12
N LYS A 89 10.50 -10.91 -3.26
CA LYS A 89 9.74 -9.75 -2.77
C LYS A 89 10.58 -8.83 -1.91
N VAL A 90 11.41 -9.34 -1.00
CA VAL A 90 12.33 -8.52 -0.19
C VAL A 90 13.26 -7.72 -1.09
N ILE A 91 13.83 -8.34 -2.14
CA ILE A 91 14.69 -7.66 -3.11
C ILE A 91 13.92 -6.53 -3.81
N ASN A 92 12.72 -6.81 -4.33
CA ASN A 92 11.91 -5.80 -5.01
C ASN A 92 11.57 -4.61 -4.09
N HIS A 93 11.06 -4.90 -2.89
CA HIS A 93 10.75 -3.85 -1.90
C HIS A 93 12.00 -3.06 -1.48
N THR A 94 13.19 -3.68 -1.49
CA THR A 94 14.45 -2.97 -1.22
C THR A 94 14.76 -1.94 -2.31
N PHE A 95 14.62 -2.30 -3.58
CA PHE A 95 14.80 -1.35 -4.69
C PHE A 95 13.77 -0.21 -4.65
N GLU A 96 12.50 -0.54 -4.41
CA GLU A 96 11.44 0.46 -4.26
C GLU A 96 11.74 1.41 -3.07
N LEU A 97 12.18 0.87 -1.93
CA LEU A 97 12.52 1.67 -0.75
C LEU A 97 13.68 2.64 -1.02
N ILE A 98 14.75 2.16 -1.66
CA ILE A 98 15.90 2.99 -2.05
C ILE A 98 15.44 4.10 -3.00
N PHE A 99 14.63 3.77 -4.00
CA PHE A 99 14.11 4.73 -4.97
C PHE A 99 13.29 5.84 -4.29
N PHE A 100 12.32 5.49 -3.44
CA PHE A 100 11.49 6.49 -2.77
C PHE A 100 12.27 7.31 -1.74
N LEU A 101 13.19 6.69 -0.98
CA LEU A 101 14.08 7.43 -0.08
C LEU A 101 14.95 8.45 -0.84
N TYR A 102 15.46 8.07 -2.00
CA TYR A 102 16.23 8.96 -2.86
C TYR A 102 15.38 10.12 -3.40
N MET A 103 14.10 9.90 -3.69
CA MET A 103 13.21 10.92 -4.24
C MET A 103 12.71 11.96 -3.21
N ILE A 104 12.66 11.62 -1.92
CA ILE A 104 12.22 12.54 -0.84
C ILE A 104 12.95 13.90 -0.84
N PRO A 105 14.30 13.98 -0.88
CA PRO A 105 14.98 15.29 -0.91
C PRO A 105 14.67 16.11 -2.15
N PHE A 106 14.43 15.48 -3.30
CA PHE A 106 14.01 16.18 -4.52
C PHE A 106 12.59 16.73 -4.39
N ALA A 107 11.66 15.94 -3.83
CA ALA A 107 10.30 16.40 -3.57
C ALA A 107 10.26 17.54 -2.55
N TYR A 108 11.10 17.48 -1.51
CA TYR A 108 11.24 18.57 -0.55
C TYR A 108 11.81 19.84 -1.19
N SER A 109 12.87 19.71 -1.98
CA SER A 109 13.48 20.84 -2.70
C SER A 109 12.51 21.47 -3.70
N TYR A 110 11.71 20.64 -4.38
CA TYR A 110 10.65 21.10 -5.27
C TYR A 110 9.61 21.94 -4.52
N MET A 111 9.07 21.41 -3.41
CA MET A 111 8.13 22.13 -2.55
C MET A 111 8.71 23.46 -2.03
N MET A 112 9.97 23.46 -1.56
CA MET A 112 10.62 24.67 -1.04
C MET A 112 10.89 25.72 -2.12
N SER A 113 11.07 25.32 -3.38
CA SER A 113 11.18 26.24 -4.51
C SER A 113 9.91 27.08 -4.69
N ALA A 114 8.72 26.49 -4.52
CA ALA A 114 7.46 27.24 -4.51
C ALA A 114 7.32 28.17 -3.32
N VAL A 115 7.81 27.78 -2.14
CA VAL A 115 7.79 28.64 -0.95
C VAL A 115 8.66 29.86 -1.17
N ASN A 116 9.90 29.66 -1.65
CA ASN A 116 10.87 30.73 -1.86
C ASN A 116 10.47 31.69 -2.98
N SER A 117 9.78 31.19 -4.02
CA SER A 117 9.29 32.03 -5.12
C SER A 117 8.00 32.78 -4.80
N GLY A 118 7.29 32.41 -3.71
CA GLY A 118 5.99 33.00 -3.37
C GLY A 118 4.93 32.75 -4.45
N GLN A 119 5.08 31.68 -5.25
CA GLN A 119 4.27 31.45 -6.44
C GLN A 119 2.80 31.18 -6.04
N LEU A 120 1.88 31.96 -6.61
CA LEU A 120 0.43 31.83 -6.43
C LEU A 120 -0.23 31.24 -7.68
N SER A 121 -1.36 30.58 -7.49
CA SER A 121 -2.18 30.09 -8.59
C SER A 121 -2.88 31.24 -9.33
N PRO A 122 -2.95 31.22 -10.67
CA PRO A 122 -3.50 32.32 -11.46
C PRO A 122 -4.97 32.68 -11.16
N ALA A 123 -5.84 31.69 -10.96
CA ALA A 123 -7.27 31.93 -10.77
C ALA A 123 -7.67 32.02 -9.29
N CYS A 124 -7.14 31.13 -8.44
CA CYS A 124 -7.52 31.07 -7.03
C CYS A 124 -6.60 31.86 -6.09
N GLY A 125 -5.42 32.28 -6.54
CA GLY A 125 -4.41 32.91 -5.68
C GLY A 125 -3.86 31.97 -4.60
N ILE A 126 -4.00 30.65 -4.79
CA ILE A 126 -3.58 29.65 -3.80
C ILE A 126 -2.07 29.47 -3.89
N PRO A 127 -1.33 29.48 -2.77
CA PRO A 127 0.10 29.21 -2.79
C PRO A 127 0.43 27.83 -3.39
N MET A 128 1.34 27.79 -4.37
CA MET A 128 1.66 26.55 -5.09
C MET A 128 2.35 25.48 -4.23
N TYR A 129 2.94 25.87 -3.10
CA TYR A 129 3.56 24.91 -2.18
C TYR A 129 2.56 23.85 -1.68
N TYR A 130 1.26 24.16 -1.59
CA TYR A 130 0.24 23.17 -1.24
C TYR A 130 0.12 22.04 -2.26
N ILE A 131 0.34 22.33 -3.54
CA ILE A 131 0.25 21.33 -4.61
C ILE A 131 1.57 20.59 -4.74
N GLN A 132 2.68 21.30 -4.58
CA GLN A 132 4.03 20.74 -4.62
C GLN A 132 4.39 19.92 -3.38
N ALA A 133 3.62 20.04 -2.29
CA ALA A 133 3.70 19.15 -1.13
C ALA A 133 3.14 17.75 -1.42
N ALA A 134 2.26 17.57 -2.41
CA ALA A 134 1.64 16.27 -2.71
C ALA A 134 2.68 15.16 -3.01
N PRO A 135 3.69 15.37 -3.88
CA PRO A 135 4.77 14.40 -4.07
C PRO A 135 5.51 14.06 -2.77
N PHE A 136 5.83 15.07 -1.95
CA PHE A 136 6.59 14.88 -0.71
C PHE A 136 5.81 14.01 0.29
N VAL A 137 4.53 14.34 0.53
CA VAL A 137 3.65 13.56 1.41
C VAL A 137 3.48 12.14 0.88
N SER A 138 3.26 11.98 -0.42
CA SER A 138 3.11 10.66 -1.03
C SER A 138 4.36 9.81 -0.90
N PHE A 139 5.55 10.35 -1.16
CA PHE A 139 6.78 9.57 -1.04
C PHE A 139 7.03 9.14 0.40
N LEU A 140 6.76 10.00 1.39
CA LEU A 140 6.83 9.61 2.80
C LEU A 140 5.86 8.46 3.13
N LEU A 141 4.61 8.56 2.70
CA LEU A 141 3.60 7.52 2.92
C LEU A 141 3.99 6.20 2.24
N VAL A 142 4.42 6.25 0.98
CA VAL A 142 4.87 5.08 0.22
C VAL A 142 6.08 4.43 0.89
N THR A 143 7.10 5.21 1.29
CA THR A 143 8.27 4.70 2.01
C THR A 143 7.85 3.97 3.29
N PHE A 144 6.93 4.55 4.07
CA PHE A 144 6.41 3.91 5.28
C PHE A 144 5.70 2.57 4.99
N ARG A 145 4.82 2.55 3.97
CA ARG A 145 4.09 1.33 3.54
C ARG A 145 5.04 0.23 3.06
N ILE A 146 6.02 0.58 2.24
CA ILE A 146 7.04 -0.36 1.75
C ILE A 146 7.87 -0.89 2.91
N LEU A 147 8.25 -0.06 3.87
CA LEU A 147 9.01 -0.48 5.04
C LEU A 147 8.23 -1.50 5.90
N GLN A 148 6.93 -1.27 6.14
CA GLN A 148 6.07 -2.24 6.83
C GLN A 148 6.05 -3.60 6.12
N ARG A 149 5.91 -3.59 4.79
CA ARG A 149 5.89 -4.79 3.96
C ARG A 149 7.23 -5.50 3.91
N TRP A 150 8.31 -4.74 3.80
CA TRP A 150 9.67 -5.24 3.81
C TRP A 150 9.97 -6.00 5.10
N ILE A 151 9.56 -5.48 6.27
CA ILE A 151 9.73 -6.16 7.56
C ILE A 151 8.97 -7.50 7.60
N ILE A 152 7.74 -7.54 7.10
CA ILE A 152 6.92 -8.77 7.07
C ILE A 152 7.56 -9.82 6.16
N GLU A 153 7.88 -9.48 4.92
CA GLU A 153 8.48 -10.41 3.96
C GLU A 153 9.90 -10.85 4.40
N PHE A 154 10.66 -9.99 5.09
CA PHE A 154 11.97 -10.36 5.65
C PHE A 154 11.85 -11.41 6.75
N LYS A 155 10.84 -11.31 7.63
CA LYS A 155 10.57 -12.34 8.65
C LYS A 155 10.16 -13.67 8.01
N ILE A 156 9.30 -13.63 6.99
CA ILE A 156 8.90 -14.83 6.24
C ILE A 156 10.11 -15.46 5.55
N ALA A 157 11.01 -14.66 4.97
CA ALA A 157 12.24 -15.15 4.35
C ALA A 157 13.20 -15.83 5.35
N ARG A 158 13.17 -15.43 6.63
CA ARG A 158 13.89 -16.09 7.73
C ARG A 158 13.24 -17.38 8.24
N GLY A 159 12.06 -17.75 7.71
CA GLY A 159 11.32 -18.93 8.13
C GLY A 159 10.42 -18.70 9.36
N GLU A 160 10.11 -17.45 9.71
CA GLU A 160 9.12 -17.16 10.76
C GLU A 160 7.69 -17.24 10.19
N ASP A 161 6.79 -17.91 10.91
CA ASP A 161 5.38 -18.01 10.58
C ASP A 161 4.65 -16.71 10.95
N VAL A 162 4.76 -15.71 10.07
CA VAL A 162 4.13 -14.40 10.24
C VAL A 162 2.86 -14.30 9.41
N TYR A 163 1.79 -13.77 10.02
CA TYR A 163 0.55 -13.43 9.32
C TYR A 163 0.81 -12.31 8.29
N ASP A 164 0.61 -12.64 7.01
CA ASP A 164 0.71 -11.71 5.89
C ASP A 164 -0.69 -11.17 5.54
N PRO A 165 -1.06 -9.95 5.95
CA PRO A 165 -2.37 -9.38 5.64
C PRO A 165 -2.58 -9.10 4.14
N ALA A 166 -1.52 -9.05 3.33
CA ALA A 166 -1.61 -8.78 1.89
C ALA A 166 -1.82 -10.06 1.06
N HIS A 167 -1.44 -11.24 1.59
CA HIS A 167 -1.59 -12.54 0.92
C HIS A 167 -2.28 -13.53 1.85
N PRO A 168 -3.62 -13.45 1.98
CA PRO A 168 -4.38 -14.31 2.89
C PRO A 168 -4.16 -15.81 2.65
N GLU A 169 -3.87 -16.20 1.40
CA GLU A 169 -3.58 -17.58 1.00
C GLU A 169 -2.29 -18.15 1.62
N ARG A 170 -1.39 -17.29 2.12
CA ARG A 170 -0.16 -17.69 2.83
C ARG A 170 -0.37 -17.88 4.34
N ASN A 171 -1.56 -17.58 4.86
CA ASN A 171 -1.86 -17.68 6.29
C ASN A 171 -2.55 -18.99 6.67
N THR A 172 -2.60 -19.96 5.74
CA THR A 172 -3.22 -21.27 5.99
C THR A 172 -2.24 -22.24 6.66
N PRO A 173 -2.70 -23.15 7.55
CA PRO A 173 -1.84 -24.13 8.21
C PRO A 173 -0.98 -24.94 7.22
N GLU A 174 -1.57 -25.37 6.11
CA GLU A 174 -0.90 -26.14 5.06
C GLU A 174 0.27 -25.37 4.42
N SER A 175 0.10 -24.06 4.22
CA SER A 175 1.15 -23.22 3.64
C SER A 175 2.36 -23.06 4.57
N PHE A 176 2.19 -23.23 5.88
CA PHE A 176 3.28 -23.24 6.87
C PHE A 176 3.98 -24.60 6.91
N ILE A 177 3.20 -25.70 6.83
CA ILE A 177 3.74 -27.07 6.76
C ILE A 177 4.60 -27.26 5.50
N HIS A 178 4.12 -26.85 4.31
CA HIS A 178 4.90 -26.92 3.08
C HIS A 178 6.15 -26.02 3.08
N ALA A 179 6.17 -24.95 3.88
CA ALA A 179 7.34 -24.08 4.01
C ALA A 179 8.46 -24.71 4.84
N ASN A 180 8.08 -25.63 5.73
CA ASN A 180 8.95 -26.34 6.66
C ASN A 180 9.20 -27.80 6.23
N ALA A 181 8.54 -28.29 5.19
CA ALA A 181 8.79 -29.61 4.60
C ALA A 181 10.16 -29.74 3.90
N ASP A 182 10.89 -28.65 3.71
CA ASP A 182 12.31 -28.65 3.29
C ASP A 182 13.29 -28.93 4.46
N ILE A 183 12.77 -29.17 5.67
CA ILE A 183 13.53 -29.65 6.82
C ILE A 183 13.74 -31.17 6.63
N PRO A 184 14.96 -31.72 6.81
CA PRO A 184 15.23 -33.13 6.57
C PRO A 184 14.23 -34.04 7.30
N GLU A 185 13.75 -35.09 6.62
CA GLU A 185 12.73 -36.09 7.06
C GLU A 185 12.91 -36.60 8.51
N THR A 186 14.11 -36.47 9.07
CA THR A 186 14.43 -36.81 10.46
C THR A 186 13.57 -36.04 11.47
N GLU A 187 13.28 -34.75 11.23
CA GLU A 187 12.52 -33.91 12.18
C GLU A 187 11.00 -34.08 12.01
N SER A 188 10.50 -34.40 10.81
CA SER A 188 9.09 -34.72 10.59
C SER A 188 8.70 -36.03 11.28
N ASN A 189 9.57 -37.04 11.21
CA ASN A 189 9.34 -38.34 11.85
C ASN A 189 9.38 -38.23 13.39
N GLU A 190 10.23 -37.35 13.95
CA GLU A 190 10.21 -37.07 15.38
C GLU A 190 8.91 -36.42 15.83
N ILE A 191 8.42 -35.41 15.09
CA ILE A 191 7.14 -34.75 15.40
C ILE A 191 5.96 -35.71 15.27
N GLU A 192 5.95 -36.55 14.23
CA GLU A 192 4.90 -37.55 14.01
C GLU A 192 4.90 -38.61 15.13
N SER A 193 6.08 -39.08 15.56
CA SER A 193 6.23 -40.00 16.68
C SER A 193 5.83 -39.39 18.04
N LEU A 194 6.06 -38.09 18.26
CA LEU A 194 5.65 -37.38 19.47
C LEU A 194 4.14 -37.12 19.53
N ILE A 195 3.48 -36.99 18.37
CA ILE A 195 2.02 -36.90 18.24
C ILE A 195 1.40 -38.28 18.50
N GLU A 196 1.95 -39.34 17.93
CA GLU A 196 1.48 -40.72 18.15
C GLU A 196 1.64 -41.15 19.61
N ALA A 197 2.76 -40.77 20.26
CA ALA A 197 3.03 -41.07 21.66
C ALA A 197 2.12 -40.31 22.65
N ASN A 198 1.57 -39.15 22.27
CA ASN A 198 0.71 -38.32 23.13
C ASN A 198 -0.79 -38.40 22.79
N THR A 199 -1.17 -39.20 21.79
CA THR A 199 -2.59 -39.44 21.50
C THR A 199 -3.11 -40.52 22.45
N PRO A 200 -4.07 -40.22 23.35
CA PRO A 200 -4.63 -41.25 24.21
C PRO A 200 -5.40 -42.24 23.33
N SER A 201 -4.98 -43.50 23.31
CA SER A 201 -5.74 -44.62 22.76
C SER A 201 -7.08 -44.70 23.51
N GLY A 202 -8.10 -44.09 22.91
CA GLY A 202 -9.45 -43.95 23.44
C GLY A 202 -10.44 -44.71 22.57
N LYS A 203 -10.43 -46.03 22.72
CA LYS A 203 -11.56 -46.96 22.61
C LYS A 203 -12.58 -46.72 21.50
N GLU A 204 -12.46 -47.54 20.45
CA GLU A 204 -13.62 -48.16 19.82
C GLU A 204 -14.49 -48.86 20.89
N GLU A 205 -15.77 -48.50 20.99
CA GLU A 205 -16.86 -49.40 21.35
C GLU A 205 -18.17 -48.81 20.78
N HIS A 206 -18.59 -49.36 19.63
CA HIS A 206 -20.00 -49.57 19.28
C HIS A 206 -20.11 -50.77 18.34
#